data_AF-A0A2N9AIQ1-F1
#
_entry.id   AF-A0A2N9AIQ1-F1
#
_cell.length_a   1.000
_cell.length_b   1.000
_cell.length_c   1.000
_cell.angle_alpha   90.00
_cell.angle_beta   90.00
_cell.angle_gamma   90.00
#
_symmetry.space_group_name_H-M   'P 1'
#
loop_
_entity.id
_entity.type
_entity.pdbx_description
1 polymer ?
#
loop_
_entity_poly.entity_id
_entity_poly.type
_entity_poly.pdbx_seq_one_letter_code
_entity_poly.pdbx_strand_id
1 'polypeptide(L)' 'MADASHPCPHCDRAFGDPNGLYCHVKTKHGRKKAQAVRPAPTVEPSMADLHVAALEARACGEPVDPDLAEMFDV' A
#
# COMPACT_ATOMS: atom_id res chain seq x y z
N MET A 1 14.92 9.32 -17.72
CA MET A 1 14.76 9.13 -16.26
C MET A 1 13.84 10.25 -15.79
N ALA A 2 12.58 9.94 -15.47
CA ALA A 2 11.68 10.96 -14.93
C ALA A 2 12.09 11.19 -13.47
N ASP A 3 12.81 12.28 -13.23
CA ASP A 3 13.07 12.80 -11.90
C ASP A 3 11.71 13.10 -11.26
N ALA A 4 11.22 12.17 -10.42
CA ALA A 4 10.02 12.36 -9.64
C ALA A 4 10.33 13.32 -8.47
N SER A 5 10.68 14.55 -8.81
CA SER A 5 10.76 15.63 -7.82
C SER A 5 9.38 15.84 -7.21
N HIS A 6 9.33 15.80 -5.88
CA HIS A 6 8.16 16.07 -5.07
C HIS A 6 8.25 17.51 -4.50
N PRO A 7 7.75 18.52 -5.23
CA PRO A 7 7.74 19.90 -4.76
C PRO A 7 6.76 20.09 -3.62
N CYS A 8 7.11 20.97 -2.69
CA CYS A 8 6.22 21.36 -1.61
C CYS A 8 5.17 22.36 -2.11
N PRO A 9 3.86 22.16 -1.84
CA PRO A 9 2.81 23.11 -2.23
C PRO A 9 2.75 24.37 -1.33
N HIS A 10 3.69 24.51 -0.41
CA HIS A 10 3.72 25.59 0.58
C HIS A 10 5.04 26.37 0.60
N CYS A 11 6.05 25.92 -0.16
CA CYS A 11 7.32 26.63 -0.36
C CYS A 11 8.03 26.08 -1.61
N ASP A 12 9.01 26.82 -2.11
CA ASP A 12 9.76 26.50 -3.35
C ASP A 12 10.79 25.36 -3.19
N ARG A 13 10.55 24.42 -2.27
CA ARG A 13 11.48 23.34 -1.95
C ARG A 13 11.03 22.05 -2.62
N ALA A 14 11.94 21.43 -3.37
CA ALA A 14 11.73 20.13 -4.01
C ALA A 14 12.53 19.04 -3.29
N PHE A 15 11.94 17.85 -3.21
CA PHE A 15 12.54 16.67 -2.60
C PHE A 15 12.56 15.52 -3.62
N GLY A 16 13.61 14.72 -3.65
CA GLY A 16 13.65 13.50 -4.47
C GLY A 16 12.80 12.36 -3.93
N ASP A 17 12.30 12.47 -2.69
CA ASP A 17 11.56 11.42 -2.00
C ASP A 17 10.26 11.95 -1.39
N PRO A 18 9.15 11.20 -1.49
CA PRO A 18 7.87 11.61 -0.92
C PRO A 18 7.90 11.61 0.62
N ASN A 19 8.71 10.75 1.25
CA ASN A 19 8.90 10.75 2.70
C ASN A 19 9.65 12.00 3.18
N GLY A 20 10.64 12.47 2.40
CA GLY A 20 11.37 13.71 2.67
C GLY A 20 10.44 14.92 2.64
N LEU A 21 9.57 14.98 1.62
CA LEU A 21 8.53 15.99 1.52
C LEU A 21 7.57 15.94 2.73
N TYR A 22 7.08 14.75 3.11
CA TYR A 22 6.17 14.60 4.25
C TYR A 22 6.77 15.11 5.56
N CYS A 23 8.02 14.71 5.88
CA CYS A 23 8.74 15.18 7.06
C CYS A 23 8.96 16.69 7.04
N HIS A 24 9.32 17.25 5.87
CA HIS A 24 9.45 18.68 5.69
C HIS A 24 8.14 19.42 5.98
N VAL A 25 7.02 18.99 5.37
CA VAL A 25 5.73 19.63 5.58
C VAL A 25 5.27 19.49 7.03
N LYS A 26 5.48 18.33 7.66
CA LYS A 26 5.14 18.09 9.08
C LYS A 26 5.86 19.05 10.02
N THR A 27 7.15 19.31 9.80
CA THR A 27 7.99 20.15 10.67
C THR A 27 7.87 21.64 10.37
N LYS A 28 7.78 22.04 9.10
CA LYS A 28 7.74 23.45 8.68
C LYS A 28 6.34 24.02 8.55
N HIS A 29 5.40 23.22 8.06
CA HIS A 29 4.04 23.66 7.75
C HIS A 29 2.99 23.06 8.69
N GLY A 30 3.41 22.11 9.55
CA GLY A 30 2.57 21.46 10.55
C GLY A 30 1.86 20.21 10.03
N ARG A 31 1.34 19.43 10.99
CA ARG A 31 0.73 18.11 10.74
C ARG A 31 -0.53 18.15 9.87
N LYS A 32 -1.29 19.26 9.89
CA LYS A 32 -2.49 19.42 9.04
C LYS A 32 -2.13 19.41 7.56
N LYS A 33 -1.08 20.14 7.19
CA LYS A 33 -0.58 20.24 5.81
C LYS A 33 0.16 18.98 5.39
N ALA A 34 0.86 18.33 6.32
CA ALA A 34 1.58 17.09 6.04
C ALA A 34 0.65 15.97 5.57
N GLN A 35 -0.59 15.94 6.06
CA GLN A 35 -1.56 14.92 5.66
C GLN A 35 -1.91 14.97 4.17
N ALA A 36 -1.89 16.15 3.55
CA ALA A 36 -2.17 16.32 2.12
C ALA A 36 -1.05 15.76 1.22
N VAL A 37 0.17 15.65 1.74
CA VAL A 37 1.35 15.11 1.02
C VAL A 37 1.81 13.76 1.60
N ARG A 38 0.97 13.11 2.40
CA ARG A 38 1.31 11.80 2.97
C ARG A 38 1.50 10.82 1.82
N PRO A 39 2.66 10.14 1.72
CA PRO A 39 2.77 9.02 0.80
C PRO A 39 1.67 8.02 1.14
N ALA A 40 1.06 7.44 0.10
CA ALA A 40 0.15 6.33 0.28
C ALA A 40 0.86 5.27 1.15
N PRO A 41 0.17 4.68 2.14
CA PRO A 41 0.76 3.57 2.85
C PRO A 41 1.10 2.50 1.81
N THR A 42 2.35 2.07 1.74
CA THR A 42 2.75 0.86 1.03
C THR A 42 2.19 -0.29 1.86
N VAL A 43 0.89 -0.52 1.73
CA VAL A 43 0.22 -1.62 2.42
C VAL A 43 0.68 -2.88 1.71
N GLU A 44 1.80 -3.44 2.16
CA GLU A 44 1.97 -4.88 2.10
C GLU A 44 0.78 -5.45 2.86
N PRO A 45 -0.08 -6.26 2.22
CA PRO A 45 -1.28 -6.75 2.87
C PRO A 45 -0.86 -7.46 4.15
N SER A 46 -1.41 -7.02 5.29
CA SER A 46 -1.14 -7.68 6.56
C SER A 46 -1.53 -9.14 6.42
N MET A 47 -0.88 -10.05 7.15
CA MET A 47 -1.34 -11.44 7.22
C MET A 47 -2.84 -11.50 7.50
N ALA A 48 -3.39 -10.57 8.30
CA ALA A 48 -4.82 -10.45 8.53
C ALA A 48 -5.64 -10.16 7.25
N ASP A 49 -5.18 -9.25 6.39
CA ASP A 49 -5.85 -8.93 5.12
C ASP A 49 -5.80 -10.13 4.16
N LEU A 50 -4.68 -10.85 4.14
CA LEU A 50 -4.53 -12.08 3.37
C LEU A 50 -5.46 -13.20 3.87
N HIS A 51 -5.65 -13.32 5.18
CA HIS A 51 -6.59 -14.29 5.76
C HIS A 51 -8.04 -13.96 5.41
N VAL A 52 -8.43 -12.69 5.45
CA VAL A 52 -9.78 -12.27 5.06
C VAL A 52 -10.01 -12.57 3.58
N ALA A 53 -9.08 -12.21 2.70
CA ALA A 53 -9.15 -12.52 1.28
C ALA A 53 -9.25 -14.04 1.01
N ALA A 54 -8.50 -14.87 1.75
CA ALA A 54 -8.58 -16.32 1.64
C ALA A 54 -9.93 -16.89 2.13
N LEU A 55 -10.52 -16.32 3.18
CA LEU A 55 -11.85 -16.71 3.66
C LEU A 55 -12.93 -16.32 2.66
N GLU A 56 -12.82 -15.13 2.05
CA GLU A 56 -13.72 -14.65 1.01
C GLU A 56 -13.62 -15.53 -0.25
N ALA A 57 -12.42 -15.89 -0.69
CA ALA A 57 -12.22 -16.80 -1.83
C ALA A 57 -12.83 -18.20 -1.57
N ARG A 58 -12.72 -18.71 -0.35
CA ARG A 58 -13.36 -19.99 0.06
C ARG A 58 -14.87 -19.88 0.12
N ALA A 59 -15.41 -18.74 0.56
CA ALA A 59 -16.85 -18.49 0.58
C ALA A 59 -17.43 -18.32 -0.83
N CYS A 60 -16.63 -17.81 -1.79
CA CYS A 60 -17.01 -17.70 -3.20
C CYS A 60 -16.81 -18.99 -4.01
N GLY A 61 -16.21 -20.03 -3.43
CA GLY A 61 -16.11 -21.36 -4.05
C GLY A 61 -15.10 -21.45 -5.18
N GLU A 62 -13.86 -21.00 -4.97
CA GLU A 62 -12.78 -21.25 -5.93
C GLU A 62 -12.54 -22.78 -6.04
N PRO A 63 -12.72 -23.38 -7.22
CA PRO A 63 -12.68 -24.83 -7.37
C PRO A 63 -11.24 -25.32 -7.19
N VAL A 64 -11.04 -26.17 -6.20
CA VAL A 64 -9.89 -27.08 -6.20
C VAL A 64 -10.04 -27.94 -7.45
N ASP A 65 -9.03 -27.92 -8.32
CA ASP A 65 -9.04 -28.68 -9.56
C ASP A 65 -9.36 -30.17 -9.25
N PRO A 66 -10.34 -30.77 -9.92
CA PRO A 66 -10.80 -32.13 -9.60
C PRO A 66 -9.71 -33.20 -9.73
N ASP A 67 -8.60 -32.92 -10.43
CA ASP A 67 -7.44 -33.80 -10.53
C ASP A 67 -6.71 -33.99 -9.17
N LEU A 68 -6.79 -33.01 -8.27
CA LEU A 68 -6.19 -33.09 -6.92
C LEU A 68 -7.07 -33.87 -5.93
N ALA A 69 -8.38 -33.91 -6.15
CA ALA A 69 -9.33 -34.63 -5.30
C ALA A 69 -9.22 -36.16 -5.47
N GLU A 70 -8.79 -36.62 -6.65
CA GLU A 70 -8.68 -38.05 -6.97
C GLU A 70 -7.39 -38.71 -6.43
N MET A 71 -6.50 -37.95 -5.77
CA MET A 71 -5.23 -38.47 -5.22
C MET A 71 -5.38 -39.19 -3.86
N PHE A 72 -6.52 -39.05 -3.18
CA PHE A 72 -6.71 -39.57 -1.81
C PHE A 72 -7.79 -40.64 -1.67
N ASP A 73 -7.97 -41.48 -2.69
CA ASP A 73 -8.69 -42.75 -2.58
C ASP A 73 -7.69 -43.92 -2.73
N VAL A 74 -7.02 -44.28 -1.62
CA VAL A 74 -6.37 -45.59 -1.43
C VAL A 74 -6.44 -46.05 0.03
#